data_AF-A0A194XMT4-F1
#
_entry.id   AF-A0A194XMT4-F1
#
_cell.length_a   1.000
_cell.length_b   1.000
_cell.length_c   1.000
_cell.angle_alpha   90.00
_cell.angle_beta   90.00
_cell.angle_gamma   90.00
#
_symmetry.space_group_name_H-M   'P 1'
#
loop_
_entity.id
_entity.type
_entity.pdbx_description
1 polymer ?
#
loop_
_entity_poly.entity_id
_entity_poly.type
_entity_poly.pdbx_seq_one_letter_code
_entity_poly.pdbx_strand_id
1 'polypeptide(L)' 'MPQPKEPIEVSFPLPKAPDTKIHLRLTIQTTSLLLFLTTVINNDTSTVPPLGSFVYALPDVCHLF' A
#
# COMPACT_ATOMS: atom_id res chain seq x y z
N MET A 1 8.18 25.47 4.99
CA MET A 1 7.38 24.25 5.25
C MET A 1 7.84 23.18 4.27
N PRO A 2 8.22 21.96 4.71
CA PRO A 2 8.46 20.86 3.78
C PRO A 2 7.15 20.57 3.02
N GLN A 3 7.22 20.48 1.70
CA GLN A 3 6.07 20.12 0.86
C GLN A 3 5.73 18.65 1.11
N PRO A 4 4.45 18.27 1.29
CA PRO A 4 4.06 16.86 1.33
C PRO A 4 4.47 16.22 0.00
N LYS A 5 5.28 15.16 0.04
CA LYS A 5 5.46 14.31 -1.15
C LYS A 5 4.12 13.64 -1.43
N GLU A 6 3.61 13.81 -2.65
CA GLU A 6 2.40 13.10 -3.08
C GLU A 6 2.63 11.58 -2.99
N PRO A 7 1.62 10.81 -2.54
CA PRO A 7 1.71 9.36 -2.49
C PRO A 7 1.93 8.75 -3.90
N ILE A 8 2.71 7.68 -3.97
CA ILE A 8 2.88 6.90 -5.20
C ILE A 8 1.72 5.91 -5.29
N GLU A 9 0.94 5.98 -6.36
CA GLU A 9 -0.22 5.12 -6.59
C GLU A 9 -0.02 4.23 -7.82
N VAL A 10 -0.22 2.92 -7.67
CA VAL A 10 -0.05 1.93 -8.73
C VAL A 10 -1.18 0.92 -8.71
N SER A 11 -1.67 0.54 -9.88
CA SER A 11 -2.64 -0.55 -10.03
C SER A 11 -2.25 -1.49 -11.17
N PHE A 12 -2.37 -2.79 -10.90
CA PHE A 12 -2.02 -3.85 -11.86
C PHE A 12 -2.82 -5.13 -11.57
N PRO A 13 -3.06 -5.97 -12.59
CA PRO A 13 -3.78 -7.24 -12.42
C PRO A 13 -2.95 -8.25 -11.63
N LEU A 14 -3.61 -9.13 -10.89
CA LEU A 14 -2.93 -10.24 -10.22
C LEU A 14 -2.42 -11.26 -11.25
N PRO A 15 -1.18 -11.77 -11.11
CA PRO A 15 -0.61 -12.72 -12.06
C PRO A 15 -1.42 -14.01 -12.25
N LYS A 16 -2.10 -14.47 -11.18
CA LYS A 16 -2.92 -15.70 -11.18
C LYS A 16 -4.43 -15.43 -11.23
N ALA A 17 -4.85 -14.16 -11.21
CA ALA A 17 -6.25 -13.75 -11.23
C ALA A 17 -6.39 -12.43 -12.00
N PRO A 18 -6.32 -12.44 -13.35
CA PRO A 18 -6.27 -11.23 -14.17
C PRO A 18 -7.47 -10.29 -13.99
N ASP A 19 -8.63 -10.84 -13.60
CA ASP A 19 -9.86 -10.09 -13.31
C ASP A 19 -9.84 -9.35 -11.97
N THR A 20 -8.82 -9.61 -11.14
CA THR A 20 -8.60 -8.95 -9.86
C THR A 20 -7.43 -8.01 -9.98
N LYS A 21 -7.63 -6.75 -9.62
CA LYS A 21 -6.57 -5.75 -9.55
C LYS A 21 -6.09 -5.54 -8.14
N ILE A 22 -4.79 -5.36 -8.00
CA ILE A 22 -4.20 -4.74 -6.82
C ILE A 22 -4.25 -3.23 -7.01
N HIS A 23 -4.57 -2.52 -5.92
CA HIS A 23 -4.36 -1.09 -5.79
C HIS A 23 -3.38 -0.86 -4.62
N LEU A 24 -2.29 -0.15 -4.92
CA LEU A 24 -1.24 0.17 -3.99
C LEU A 24 -1.10 1.68 -3.87
N ARG A 25 -1.09 2.19 -2.63
CA ARG A 25 -0.77 3.59 -2.32
C ARG A 25 0.35 3.64 -1.29
N LEU A 26 1.48 4.22 -1.69
CA LEU A 26 2.69 4.33 -0.88
C LEU A 26 3.00 5.78 -0.54
N THR A 27 3.07 6.07 0.77
CA THR A 27 3.58 7.33 1.29
C THR A 27 4.95 7.10 1.92
N ILE A 28 5.97 7.79 1.41
CA ILE A 28 7.34 7.74 1.95
C ILE A 28 7.51 8.89 2.94
N GLN A 29 7.76 8.55 4.21
CA GLN A 29 8.09 9.51 5.27
C GLN A 29 9.60 9.46 5.56
N THR A 30 10.08 10.38 6.41
CA THR A 30 11.51 10.46 6.75
C THR A 30 12.05 9.19 7.41
N THR A 31 11.25 8.54 8.25
CA THR A 31 11.67 7.39 9.08
C THR A 31 10.77 6.17 8.92
N SER A 32 9.78 6.23 8.03
CA SER A 32 8.80 5.16 7.86
C SER A 32 8.20 5.15 6.45
N LEU A 33 7.63 4.02 6.08
CA LEU A 33 6.82 3.85 4.88
C LEU A 33 5.39 3.52 5.31
N LEU A 34 4.41 4.23 4.76
CA LEU A 34 2.99 3.91 4.95
C LEU A 34 2.46 3.33 3.64
N LEU A 35 2.02 2.07 3.69
CA LEU A 35 1.55 1.32 2.53
C LEU A 35 0.10 0.91 2.72
N PHE A 36 -0.76 1.31 1.79
CA PHE A 36 -2.13 0.80 1.68
C PHE A 36 -2.22 -0.16 0.50
N LEU A 37 -2.86 -1.31 0.74
CA LEU A 37 -3.06 -2.36 -0.25
C LEU A 37 -4.52 -2.81 -0.23
N THR A 38 -5.18 -2.74 -1.38
CA THR A 38 -6.51 -3.32 -1.57
C THR A 38 -6.56 -4.15 -2.85
N THR A 39 -7.53 -5.04 -2.92
CA THR A 39 -7.83 -5.84 -4.11
C THR A 39 -9.27 -5.64 -4.51
N VAL A 40 -9.52 -5.43 -5.80
CA VAL A 40 -10.87 -5.25 -6.35
C VAL A 40 -11.04 -6.19 -7.53
N ILE A 41 -12.19 -6.87 -7.60
CA ILE A 41 -12.58 -7.63 -8.78
C ILE A 41 -13.26 -6.65 -9.74
N ASN A 42 -12.85 -6.63 -11.01
CA ASN A 42 -13.22 -5.58 -11.99
C ASN A 42 -14.74 -5.33 -12.15
N ASN A 43 -15.60 -6.24 -11.68
CA ASN A 43 -17.05 -6.14 -11.77
C ASN A 43 -17.76 -5.58 -10.51
N ASP A 44 -17.03 -5.33 -9.42
CA ASP A 44 -17.61 -4.86 -8.14
C ASP A 44 -16.96 -3.55 -7.67
N THR A 45 -17.16 -2.49 -8.46
CA THR A 45 -16.77 -1.12 -8.09
C THR A 45 -17.79 -0.41 -7.20
N SER A 46 -18.89 -1.08 -6.85
CA SER A 46 -19.96 -0.49 -6.04
C SER A 46 -19.65 -0.48 -4.54
N THR A 47 -18.74 -1.37 -4.12
CA THR A 47 -18.37 -1.56 -2.71
C THR A 47 -17.01 -0.94 -2.42
N VAL A 48 -16.91 -0.19 -1.32
CA VAL A 48 -15.62 0.28 -0.83
C VAL A 48 -14.81 -0.94 -0.38
N PRO A 49 -13.64 -1.22 -0.97
CA PRO A 49 -12.88 -2.41 -0.62
C PRO A 49 -12.48 -2.34 0.87
N PRO A 50 -12.63 -3.44 1.62
CA PRO A 50 -12.33 -3.44 3.04
C PRO A 50 -10.84 -3.12 3.26
N LEU A 51 -10.57 -2.17 4.14
CA LEU A 51 -9.23 -1.94 4.66
C LEU A 51 -8.91 -3.11 5.59
N GLY A 52 -8.05 -4.03 5.14
CA GLY A 52 -7.71 -5.23 5.90
C GLY A 52 -6.82 -4.95 7.13
N SER A 53 -5.88 -5.84 7.40
CA SER A 53 -4.92 -5.72 8.50
C SER A 53 -3.97 -4.52 8.35
N PHE A 54 -3.67 -3.85 9.46
CA PHE A 54 -2.60 -2.86 9.56
C PHE A 54 -1.37 -3.50 10.20
N VAL A 55 -0.27 -3.58 9.46
CA VAL A 55 1.00 -4.16 9.93
C VAL A 55 2.03 -3.04 10.10
N TYR A 56 2.71 -3.03 11.24
CA TYR A 56 3.80 -2.11 11.53
C TYR A 56 5.08 -2.91 11.75
N ALA A 57 6.15 -2.49 11.08
CA ALA A 57 7.48 -3.06 11.24
C ALA A 57 8.48 -1.93 11.47
N LEU A 58 9.32 -2.09 12.49
CA LEU A 58 10.46 -1.22 12.73
C LEU A 58 11.72 -1.89 12.14
N PRO A 59 12.64 -1.12 11.54
CA PRO A 59 13.93 -1.67 11.17
C PRO A 59 14.62 -2.19 12.44
N ASP A 60 15.14 -3.41 12.39
CA ASP A 60 15.97 -3.96 13.45
C ASP A 60 17.29 -3.18 13.46
N VAL A 61 17.40 -2.22 14.37
CA VAL A 61 18.60 -1.40 14.58
C VAL A 61 19.29 -1.81 15.88
N CYS A 62 19.52 -3.11 16.07
CA CYS A 62 20.56 -3.56 16.98
C CYS A 62 21.95 -3.31 16.35
N HIS A 63 22.38 -2.04 16.37
CA HIS A 63 23.77 -1.67 16.09
C HIS A 63 24.51 -1.49 17.43
N LEU A 64 24.87 -2.62 18.07
CA LEU A 64 25.95 -2.62 19.05
C LEU A 64 27.25 -2.70 18.26
N PHE A 65 28.06 -1.64 18.26
CA PHE A 65 29.53 -1.57 18.37
C PHE A 65 29.95 -0.10 18.26
#